data_AF-A0A4R6IKB9-F1
#
_entry.id   AF-A0A4R6IKB9-F1
#
_cell.length_a   1.000
_cell.length_b   1.000
_cell.length_c   1.000
_cell.angle_alpha   90.00
_cell.angle_beta   90.00
_cell.angle_gamma   90.00
#
_symmetry.space_group_name_H-M   'P 1'
#
loop_
_entity.id
_entity.type
_entity.pdbx_description
1 polymer ?
#
loop_
_entity_poly.entity_id
_entity_poly.type
_entity_poly.pdbx_seq_one_letter_code
_entity_poly.pdbx_strand_id
1 'polypeptide(L)'
;MGLSVPEMSLHKKVFQIRKMSIKNERPKKGKGGSTSPHTDSFRIQVALEYIDGPYSYAQIGRKYGVTEVSVRTFVYWYKKNHVTVMIEEQPEQEQPSSGSQDQKALEKKLALAEMKIAALEKVIAIANVEYGTDLKKKAATK
;
A
#
# COMPACT_ATOMS: atom_id res chain seq x y z
N MET A 1 -68.55 -48.48 -25.53
CA MET A 1 -67.29 -47.82 -25.95
C MET A 1 -66.60 -47.34 -24.70
N GLY A 2 -65.42 -47.89 -24.41
CA GLY A 2 -64.67 -47.52 -23.22
C GLY A 2 -64.13 -46.10 -23.30
N LEU A 3 -63.65 -45.59 -22.17
CA LEU A 3 -62.26 -45.23 -22.00
C LEU A 3 -61.97 -45.09 -20.51
N SER A 4 -61.12 -45.98 -20.04
CA SER A 4 -60.32 -45.88 -18.83
C SER A 4 -59.56 -44.57 -18.81
N VAL A 5 -59.63 -43.83 -17.70
CA VAL A 5 -58.58 -42.86 -17.34
C VAL A 5 -58.29 -43.00 -15.84
N PRO A 6 -56.99 -43.05 -15.45
CA PRO A 6 -56.55 -43.75 -14.25
C PRO A 6 -56.47 -42.86 -13.02
N GLU A 7 -56.64 -43.51 -11.87
CA GLU A 7 -56.26 -43.02 -10.54
C GLU A 7 -54.79 -42.57 -10.57
N MET A 8 -54.54 -41.26 -10.50
CA MET A 8 -53.20 -40.71 -10.38
C MET A 8 -52.93 -40.24 -8.95
N SER A 9 -52.32 -41.17 -8.21
CA SER A 9 -51.41 -41.05 -7.06
C SER A 9 -51.15 -39.63 -6.52
N LEU A 10 -51.40 -39.48 -5.21
CA LEU A 10 -51.13 -38.31 -4.36
C LEU A 10 -49.68 -37.80 -4.39
N HIS A 11 -48.74 -38.51 -5.01
CA HIS A 11 -47.33 -38.11 -5.12
C HIS A 11 -47.03 -36.97 -6.11
N LYS A 12 -47.99 -36.55 -6.95
CA LYS A 12 -47.79 -35.41 -7.88
C LYS A 12 -48.14 -34.04 -7.28
N LYS A 13 -48.86 -33.97 -6.15
CA LYS A 13 -49.25 -32.69 -5.53
C LYS A 13 -48.10 -31.95 -4.85
N VAL A 14 -47.01 -32.62 -4.49
CA VAL A 14 -45.86 -31.98 -3.82
C VAL A 14 -44.97 -31.21 -4.81
N PHE A 15 -45.01 -31.55 -6.11
CA PHE A 15 -44.14 -30.93 -7.10
C PHE A 15 -44.66 -29.59 -7.65
N GLN A 16 -45.89 -29.18 -7.32
CA GLN A 16 -46.51 -27.98 -7.85
C GLN A 16 -46.45 -26.76 -6.92
N ILE A 17 -46.00 -26.93 -5.66
CA ILE A 17 -45.82 -25.82 -4.71
C ILE A 17 -44.47 -25.10 -4.92
N ARG A 18 -43.55 -25.67 -5.72
CA ARG A 18 -42.26 -25.02 -6.06
C ARG A 18 -42.34 -24.18 -7.35
N LYS A 19 -43.44 -23.46 -7.55
CA LYS A 19 -43.57 -22.41 -8.57
C LYS A 19 -43.70 -21.02 -7.93
N MET A 20 -42.87 -20.74 -6.92
CA MET A 20 -42.67 -19.38 -6.46
C MET A 20 -41.50 -18.75 -7.22
N SER A 21 -41.87 -17.93 -8.21
CA SER A 21 -41.19 -16.72 -8.67
C SER A 21 -39.70 -16.60 -8.31
N ILE A 22 -38.85 -17.25 -9.10
CA ILE A 22 -37.46 -16.81 -9.23
C ILE A 22 -37.52 -15.65 -10.22
N LYS A 23 -37.60 -14.42 -9.69
CA LYS A 23 -37.29 -13.23 -10.47
C LYS A 23 -35.87 -13.43 -10.98
N ASN A 24 -35.72 -13.73 -12.27
CA ASN A 24 -34.44 -13.73 -12.97
C ASN A 24 -33.96 -12.27 -13.10
N GLU A 25 -33.64 -11.64 -11.99
CA GLU A 25 -32.81 -10.45 -11.97
C GLU A 25 -31.39 -10.92 -12.24
N ARG A 26 -31.02 -10.93 -13.53
CA ARG A 26 -29.62 -11.06 -13.93
C ARG A 26 -28.84 -10.01 -13.13
N PRO A 27 -27.78 -10.37 -12.38
CA PRO A 27 -26.99 -9.37 -11.69
C PRO A 27 -26.53 -8.37 -12.76
N LYS A 28 -26.94 -7.11 -12.60
CA LYS A 28 -26.46 -6.03 -13.47
C LYS A 28 -24.94 -6.12 -13.42
N LYS A 29 -24.32 -6.41 -14.56
CA LYS A 29 -22.87 -6.28 -14.76
C LYS A 29 -22.56 -4.78 -14.72
N GLY A 30 -22.73 -4.19 -13.55
CA GLY A 30 -22.24 -2.86 -13.25
C GLY A 30 -20.73 -2.91 -13.39
N LYS A 31 -20.14 -1.76 -13.70
CA LYS A 31 -18.70 -1.50 -13.60
C LYS A 31 -18.29 -1.59 -12.11
N GLY A 32 -18.42 -2.77 -11.50
CA GLY A 32 -17.71 -3.12 -10.30
C GLY A 32 -16.26 -3.24 -10.73
N GLY A 33 -15.46 -2.22 -10.47
CA GLY A 33 -14.02 -2.31 -10.67
C GLY A 33 -13.55 -3.60 -10.03
N SER A 34 -12.83 -4.41 -10.79
CA SER A 34 -12.26 -5.67 -10.30
C SER A 34 -11.52 -5.37 -9.00
N THR A 35 -12.09 -5.77 -7.87
CA THR A 35 -11.42 -5.67 -6.58
C THR A 35 -10.25 -6.63 -6.67
N SER A 36 -9.06 -6.09 -6.89
CA SER A 36 -7.86 -6.91 -6.92
C SER A 36 -7.81 -7.72 -5.61
N PRO A 37 -7.47 -9.02 -5.68
CA PRO A 37 -7.54 -9.92 -4.52
C PRO A 37 -6.58 -9.55 -3.39
N HIS A 38 -5.68 -8.59 -3.62
CA HIS A 38 -4.68 -8.13 -2.66
C HIS A 38 -5.03 -6.74 -2.14
N THR A 39 -4.96 -6.55 -0.82
CA THR A 39 -5.10 -5.25 -0.19
C THR A 39 -3.95 -4.31 -0.57
N ASP A 40 -4.19 -3.01 -0.53
CA ASP A 40 -3.17 -2.03 -0.92
C ASP A 40 -1.95 -2.07 0.01
N SER A 41 -2.16 -2.26 1.32
CA SER A 41 -1.08 -2.46 2.31
C SER A 41 -0.16 -3.63 1.93
N PHE A 42 -0.73 -4.76 1.49
CA PHE A 42 0.05 -5.90 1.04
C PHE A 42 0.86 -5.57 -0.22
N ARG A 43 0.27 -4.86 -1.19
CA ARG A 43 0.99 -4.44 -2.40
C ARG A 43 2.15 -3.50 -2.09
N ILE A 44 1.96 -2.58 -1.14
CA ILE A 44 2.99 -1.64 -0.66
C ILE A 44 4.14 -2.43 -0.03
N GLN A 45 3.85 -3.34 0.89
CA GLN A 45 4.87 -4.15 1.56
C GLN A 45 5.71 -4.96 0.55
N VAL A 46 5.05 -5.64 -0.39
CA VAL A 46 5.73 -6.44 -1.41
C VAL A 46 6.59 -5.56 -2.35
N ALA A 47 6.11 -4.36 -2.68
CA ALA A 47 6.86 -3.43 -3.52
C ALA A 47 8.08 -2.84 -2.81
N LEU A 48 7.94 -2.43 -1.55
CA LEU A 48 9.05 -1.91 -0.73
C LEU A 48 10.15 -2.96 -0.53
N GLU A 49 9.77 -4.19 -0.18
CA GLU A 49 10.72 -5.30 -0.03
C GLU A 49 11.54 -5.55 -1.31
N TYR A 50 10.95 -5.32 -2.48
CA TYR A 50 11.66 -5.42 -3.76
C TYR A 50 12.59 -4.23 -4.02
N ILE A 51 12.14 -3.02 -3.69
CA ILE A 51 12.89 -1.78 -3.98
C ILE A 51 14.09 -1.65 -3.04
N ASP A 52 13.90 -1.95 -1.76
CA ASP A 52 14.93 -1.79 -0.73
C ASP A 52 15.76 -3.07 -0.53
N GLY A 53 15.22 -4.23 -0.89
CA GLY A 53 15.85 -5.53 -0.66
C GLY A 53 16.71 -6.03 -1.83
N PRO A 54 17.64 -6.97 -1.59
CA PRO A 54 18.47 -7.59 -2.62
C PRO A 54 17.75 -8.71 -3.39
N TYR A 55 16.41 -8.79 -3.30
CA TYR A 55 15.65 -9.91 -3.83
C TYR A 55 15.18 -9.66 -5.27
N SER A 56 15.21 -10.71 -6.09
CA SER A 56 14.57 -10.70 -7.41
C SER A 56 13.05 -10.87 -7.32
N TYR A 57 12.33 -10.46 -8.36
CA TYR A 57 10.87 -10.64 -8.46
C TYR A 57 10.41 -12.08 -8.19
N ALA A 58 11.16 -13.07 -8.70
CA ALA A 58 10.85 -14.48 -8.51
C ALA A 58 11.04 -14.93 -7.05
N GLN A 59 12.07 -14.42 -6.36
CA GLN A 59 12.32 -14.73 -4.95
C GLN A 59 11.24 -14.14 -4.04
N ILE A 60 10.83 -12.90 -4.32
CA ILE A 60 9.73 -12.24 -3.59
C ILE A 60 8.40 -12.95 -3.85
N GLY A 61 8.14 -13.33 -5.10
CA GLY A 61 6.97 -14.13 -5.45
C GLY A 61 6.88 -15.42 -4.65
N ARG A 62 8.00 -16.15 -4.53
CA ARG A 62 8.08 -17.36 -3.69
C ARG A 62 7.87 -17.06 -2.20
N LYS A 63 8.45 -15.96 -1.68
CA LYS A 63 8.34 -15.56 -0.27
C LYS A 63 6.89 -15.23 0.13
N TYR A 64 6.17 -14.52 -0.73
CA TYR A 64 4.80 -14.04 -0.45
C TYR A 64 3.70 -14.88 -1.11
N GLY A 65 4.05 -15.98 -1.79
CA GLY A 65 3.08 -16.86 -2.45
C GLY A 65 2.36 -16.22 -3.64
N VAL A 66 3.00 -15.24 -4.30
CA VAL A 66 2.44 -14.52 -5.46
C VAL A 66 3.25 -14.77 -6.71
N THR A 67 2.62 -14.64 -7.88
CA THR A 67 3.32 -14.81 -9.15
C THR A 67 4.30 -13.65 -9.39
N GLU A 68 5.38 -13.90 -10.13
CA GLU A 68 6.34 -12.86 -10.51
C GLU A 68 5.66 -11.67 -11.20
N VAL A 69 4.69 -11.96 -12.07
CA VAL A 69 3.90 -10.96 -12.80
C VAL A 69 3.10 -10.07 -11.84
N SER A 70 2.54 -10.66 -10.78
CA SER A 70 1.85 -9.90 -9.72
C SER A 70 2.82 -8.96 -9.00
N VAL A 71 4.02 -9.43 -8.64
CA VAL A 71 5.04 -8.58 -7.99
C VAL A 71 5.41 -7.39 -8.88
N ARG A 72 5.68 -7.62 -10.17
CA ARG A 72 5.95 -6.52 -11.13
C ARG A 72 4.82 -5.50 -11.19
N THR A 73 3.58 -5.99 -11.18
CA THR A 73 2.38 -5.14 -11.20
C THR A 73 2.28 -4.31 -9.92
N PHE A 74 2.59 -4.89 -8.75
CA PHE A 74 2.60 -4.17 -7.48
C PHE A 74 3.68 -3.10 -7.43
N VAL A 75 4.90 -3.41 -7.90
CA VAL A 75 5.99 -2.44 -7.97
C VAL A 75 5.67 -1.30 -8.92
N TYR A 76 5.11 -1.59 -10.10
CA TYR A 76 4.69 -0.57 -11.06
C TYR A 76 3.57 0.32 -10.48
N TRP A 77 2.56 -0.29 -9.87
CA TRP A 77 1.48 0.42 -9.20
C TRP A 77 2.02 1.29 -8.05
N TYR A 78 2.91 0.75 -7.22
CA TYR A 78 3.54 1.47 -6.11
C TYR A 78 4.29 2.69 -6.63
N LYS A 79 5.19 2.52 -7.60
CA LYS A 79 5.92 3.64 -8.22
C LYS A 79 4.97 4.69 -8.80
N LYS A 80 3.91 4.27 -9.50
CA LYS A 80 2.95 5.21 -10.09
C LYS A 80 2.19 6.04 -9.04
N ASN A 81 1.77 5.42 -7.93
CA ASN A 81 0.99 6.11 -6.91
C ASN A 81 1.87 6.87 -5.91
N HIS A 82 3.08 6.38 -5.62
CA HIS A 82 3.98 6.96 -4.62
C HIS A 82 5.02 7.92 -5.21
N VAL A 83 5.38 7.88 -6.50
CA VAL A 83 6.21 8.94 -7.12
C VAL A 83 5.46 10.28 -7.16
N THR A 84 4.13 10.25 -7.28
CA THR A 84 3.29 11.45 -7.19
C THR A 84 3.26 12.03 -5.77
N VAL A 85 3.49 11.20 -4.75
CA VAL A 85 3.52 11.60 -3.33
C VAL A 85 4.93 11.97 -2.85
N MET A 86 5.98 11.35 -3.42
CA MET A 86 7.40 11.62 -3.11
C MET A 86 7.93 12.97 -3.64
N ILE A 87 7.15 13.74 -4.42
CA ILE A 87 7.50 15.14 -4.70
C ILE A 87 7.40 16.00 -3.42
N GLU A 88 6.62 15.57 -2.43
CA GLU A 88 6.48 16.29 -1.17
C GLU A 88 7.44 15.80 -0.07
N GLU A 89 7.77 14.50 0.01
CA GLU A 89 8.60 13.98 1.11
C GLU A 89 9.40 12.72 0.69
N GLN A 90 10.69 12.86 0.36
CA GLN A 90 11.77 11.98 0.90
C GLN A 90 13.19 12.33 0.37
N PRO A 91 14.24 12.04 1.17
CA PRO A 91 15.62 12.44 0.91
C PRO A 91 16.40 11.47 0.02
N GLU A 92 17.27 12.05 -0.81
CA GLU A 92 18.63 11.62 -1.13
C GLU A 92 18.87 10.14 -1.53
N GLN A 93 18.89 9.89 -2.84
CA GLN A 93 19.79 8.89 -3.42
C GLN A 93 20.72 9.56 -4.43
N GLU A 94 22.00 9.42 -4.15
CA GLU A 94 23.12 9.91 -4.94
C GLU A 94 23.22 9.15 -6.28
N GLN A 95 23.24 9.87 -7.40
CA GLN A 95 24.08 9.54 -8.55
C GLN A 95 24.55 10.82 -9.27
N PRO A 96 25.78 10.82 -9.82
CA PRO A 96 26.52 12.02 -10.13
C PRO A 96 26.19 12.52 -11.55
N SER A 97 25.62 13.72 -11.69
CA SER A 97 25.70 14.44 -12.96
C SER A 97 25.43 15.95 -12.83
N SER A 98 26.41 16.73 -13.29
CA SER A 98 26.39 18.16 -13.61
C SER A 98 26.51 19.16 -12.43
N GLY A 99 27.76 19.61 -12.21
CA GLY A 99 28.24 20.40 -11.08
C GLY A 99 27.71 21.84 -10.89
N SER A 100 26.50 22.17 -11.36
CA SER A 100 25.87 23.47 -11.09
C SER A 100 24.51 23.34 -10.39
N GLN A 101 23.74 22.26 -10.63
CA GLN A 101 22.49 22.02 -9.89
C GLN A 101 22.77 21.43 -8.51
N ASP A 102 23.83 20.61 -8.42
CA ASP A 102 24.26 19.98 -7.17
C ASP A 102 24.69 21.02 -6.13
N GLN A 103 25.37 22.10 -6.54
CA GLN A 103 25.80 23.17 -5.63
C GLN A 103 24.61 23.87 -4.97
N LYS A 104 23.58 24.24 -5.75
CA LYS A 104 22.37 24.86 -5.20
C LYS A 104 21.57 23.92 -4.31
N ALA A 105 21.54 22.62 -4.64
CA ALA A 105 20.91 21.63 -3.78
C ALA A 105 21.69 21.45 -2.47
N LEU A 106 23.03 21.43 -2.54
CA LEU A 106 23.91 21.36 -1.38
C LEU A 106 23.73 22.57 -0.46
N GLU A 107 23.72 23.77 -1.01
CA GLU A 107 23.53 25.02 -0.25
C GLU A 107 22.18 25.04 0.48
N LYS A 108 21.10 24.59 -0.17
CA LYS A 108 19.79 24.47 0.47
C LYS A 108 19.79 23.46 1.60
N LYS A 109 20.43 22.30 1.41
CA LYS A 109 20.56 21.28 2.46
C LYS A 109 21.38 21.79 3.63
N LEU A 110 22.46 22.52 3.34
CA LEU A 110 23.33 23.14 4.34
C LEU A 110 22.52 24.16 5.16
N ALA A 111 21.81 25.08 4.51
CA ALA A 111 20.98 26.06 5.19
C ALA A 111 19.87 25.42 6.05
N LEU A 112 19.23 24.35 5.55
CA LEU A 112 18.24 23.60 6.32
C LEU A 112 18.86 22.89 7.53
N ALA A 113 20.05 22.32 7.39
CA ALA A 113 20.76 21.67 8.49
C ALA A 113 21.17 22.69 9.56
N GLU A 114 21.70 23.85 9.16
CA GLU A 114 22.04 24.95 10.07
C GLU A 114 20.81 25.45 10.83
N MET A 115 19.69 25.62 10.13
CA MET A 115 18.42 26.03 10.76
C MET A 115 17.93 24.99 11.77
N LYS A 116 18.02 23.69 11.45
CA LYS A 116 17.67 22.60 12.37
C LYS A 116 18.56 22.60 13.61
N ILE A 117 19.87 22.76 13.43
CA ILE A 117 20.83 22.84 14.55
C ILE A 117 20.48 24.04 15.44
N ALA A 118 20.29 25.23 14.88
CA ALA A 118 19.96 26.43 15.63
C ALA A 118 18.64 26.27 16.42
N ALA A 119 17.62 25.65 15.82
CA ALA A 119 16.36 25.38 16.50
C ALA A 119 16.54 24.41 17.68
N LEU A 120 17.27 23.31 17.46
CA LEU A 120 17.57 22.33 18.51
C LEU A 120 18.38 22.95 19.67
N GLU A 121 19.37 23.78 19.36
CA GLU A 121 20.15 24.49 20.38
C GLU A 121 19.29 25.44 21.21
N LYS A 122 18.31 26.13 20.60
CA LYS A 122 17.35 26.97 21.33
C LYS A 122 16.47 26.14 22.24
N VAL A 123 15.96 25.00 21.78
CA VAL A 123 15.16 24.08 22.60
C VAL A 123 15.98 23.55 23.78
N ILE A 124 17.24 23.17 23.56
CA ILE A 124 18.15 22.73 24.62
C ILE A 124 18.39 23.87 25.62
N ALA A 125 18.58 25.10 25.16
CA ALA A 125 18.77 26.25 26.05
C ALA A 125 17.53 26.50 26.93
N ILE A 126 16.32 26.42 26.36
CA ILE A 126 15.06 26.53 27.10
C ILE A 126 14.97 25.40 28.14
N ALA A 127 15.21 24.16 27.73
CA ALA A 127 15.17 23.01 28.63
C ALA A 127 16.19 23.13 29.79
N ASN A 128 17.39 23.62 29.52
CA ASN A 128 18.40 23.82 30.57
C ASN A 128 17.98 24.91 31.58
N VAL A 129 17.31 25.98 31.10
CA VAL A 129 16.78 27.05 31.97
C VAL A 129 15.60 26.56 32.80
N GLU A 130 14.64 25.87 32.17
CA GLU A 130 13.41 25.42 32.82
C GLU A 130 13.63 24.28 33.82
N TYR A 131 14.48 23.31 33.48
CA TYR A 131 14.63 22.07 34.26
C TYR A 131 15.95 22.00 35.03
N GLY A 132 16.83 23.00 34.89
CA GLY A 132 18.17 22.98 35.51
C GLY A 132 19.03 21.80 35.07
N THR A 133 18.67 21.15 33.96
CA THR A 133 19.39 19.99 33.42
C THR A 133 20.51 20.48 32.53
N ASP A 134 21.77 20.18 32.86
CA ASP A 134 22.92 20.50 32.00
C ASP A 134 23.07 19.40 30.92
N LEU A 135 22.14 19.36 29.95
CA LEU A 135 22.04 18.30 28.95
C LEU A 135 23.28 18.19 28.05
N LYS A 136 24.04 19.28 27.89
CA LYS A 136 25.31 19.29 27.15
C LYS A 136 26.40 18.43 27.80
N LYS A 137 26.36 18.22 29.13
CA LYS A 137 27.38 17.43 29.85
C LYS A 137 27.09 15.93 29.89
N LYS A 138 25.81 15.53 29.79
CA LYS A 138 25.43 14.11 29.92
C LYS A 138 25.57 13.31 28.63
N ALA A 139 25.61 13.96 27.45
CA ALA A 139 25.80 13.28 26.17
C ALA A 139 27.22 12.71 25.96
N ALA A 140 28.20 13.11 26.79
CA ALA A 140 29.60 12.69 26.70
C ALA A 140 30.00 11.64 27.77
N THR A 141 29.06 10.80 28.21
CA THR A 141 29.40 9.67 29.10
C THR A 141 29.52 8.40 28.24
N LYS A 142 30.73 7.83 28.23
CA LYS A 142 31.15 6.61 27.50
C LYS A 142 30.20 5.43 27.64
#